data_AF-A0A9X5CSQ9-F1
#
_entry.id   AF-A0A9X5CSQ9-F1
#
_cell.length_a   1.000
_cell.length_b   1.000
_cell.length_c   1.000
_cell.angle_alpha   90.00
_cell.angle_beta   90.00
_cell.angle_gamma   90.00
#
_symmetry.space_group_name_H-M   'P 1'
#
loop_
_entity.id
_entity.type
_entity.pdbx_description
1 polymer ?
#
loop_
_entity_poly.entity_id
_entity_poly.type
_entity_poly.pdbx_seq_one_letter_code
_entity_poly.pdbx_strand_id
1 'polypeptide(L)'
;AGEDALRRWMGAAALVRPQTAGGTVVVVAEPTLRPVQALVRWDPAGFAVRELAERGELGFPPVSRMAAVAGPGEAVAEFLGAVELPPSAEVLGPVPMPVTPAGRPRRPGAPPPGEQWDRGLIRVPPGHGAALASALKAAQAARMARGGSTPVWVRIDPPDIG
;
A
#
# COMPACT_ATOMS: atom_id res chain seq x y z
N ALA A 1 4.68 7.79 0.72
CA ALA A 1 5.99 8.34 0.28
C ALA A 1 6.49 9.53 1.13
N GLY A 2 5.63 10.49 1.50
CA GLY A 2 6.01 11.65 2.33
C GLY A 2 6.47 11.29 3.74
N GLU A 3 5.76 10.37 4.41
CA GLU A 3 6.13 9.83 5.73
C GLU A 3 7.56 9.28 5.78
N ASP A 4 7.92 8.43 4.79
CA ASP A 4 9.26 7.85 4.69
C ASP A 4 10.35 8.90 4.46
N ALA A 5 10.06 9.91 3.62
CA ALA A 5 10.98 11.01 3.36
C ALA A 5 11.23 11.81 4.64
N LEU A 6 10.17 12.22 5.34
CA LEU A 6 10.28 12.98 6.59
C LEU A 6 11.06 12.20 7.66
N ARG A 7 10.74 10.92 7.85
CA ARG A 7 11.45 10.06 8.80
C ARG A 7 12.95 10.02 8.50
N ARG A 8 13.32 9.83 7.23
CA ARG A 8 14.74 9.79 6.81
C ARG A 8 15.43 11.14 6.98
N TRP A 9 14.77 12.24 6.59
CA TRP A 9 15.35 13.58 6.70
C TRP A 9 15.54 14.02 8.15
N MET A 10 14.56 13.78 9.02
CA MET A 10 14.70 14.08 10.44
C MET A 10 15.78 13.22 11.10
N GLY A 11 15.85 11.94 10.74
CA GLY A 11 16.93 11.06 11.20
C GLY A 11 18.31 11.58 10.79
N ALA A 12 18.48 12.05 9.55
CA ALA A 12 19.73 12.65 9.10
C ALA A 12 20.02 14.00 9.79
N ALA A 13 19.02 14.86 9.92
CA ALA A 13 19.15 16.18 10.56
C ALA A 13 19.54 16.07 12.03
N ALA A 14 19.03 15.06 12.75
CA ALA A 14 19.37 14.81 14.15
C ALA A 14 20.84 14.42 14.37
N LEU A 15 21.55 13.97 13.33
CA LEU A 15 22.97 13.64 13.39
C LEU A 15 23.89 14.85 13.16
N VAL A 16 23.34 15.98 12.72
CA VAL A 16 24.09 17.21 12.46
C VAL A 16 24.39 17.91 13.79
N ARG A 17 25.57 18.54 13.88
CA ARG A 17 25.93 19.34 15.06
C ARG A 17 24.88 20.43 15.31
N PRO A 18 24.70 20.87 16.56
CA PRO A 18 23.87 22.03 16.85
C PRO A 18 24.33 23.25 16.05
N GLN A 19 23.40 24.16 15.77
CA GLN A 19 23.71 25.42 15.08
C GLN A 19 24.79 26.23 15.81
N THR A 20 24.79 26.22 17.15
CA THR A 20 25.82 26.86 17.98
C THR A 20 27.23 26.29 17.78
N ALA A 21 27.34 25.09 17.21
CA ALA A 21 28.59 24.45 16.83
C ALA A 21 28.80 24.43 15.30
N GLY A 22 28.08 25.28 14.55
CA GLY A 22 28.22 25.48 13.11
C GLY A 22 27.53 24.43 12.24
N GLY A 23 26.69 23.56 12.79
CA GLY A 23 25.96 22.57 11.99
C GLY A 23 24.86 23.21 11.14
N THR A 24 24.68 22.72 9.92
CA THR A 24 23.66 23.20 8.97
C THR A 24 23.06 22.02 8.22
N VAL A 25 21.73 22.05 8.04
CA VAL A 25 20.99 21.09 7.20
C VAL A 25 20.45 21.85 5.99
N VAL A 26 20.67 21.31 4.79
CA VAL A 26 20.12 21.86 3.55
C VAL A 26 19.23 20.80 2.90
N VAL A 27 18.01 21.17 2.54
CA VAL A 27 17.07 20.31 1.81
C VAL A 27 16.80 20.87 0.44
N VAL A 28 17.01 20.05 -0.59
CA VAL A 28 16.74 20.38 -1.99
C VAL A 28 15.44 19.68 -2.38
N ALA A 29 14.33 20.40 -2.26
CA ALA A 29 12.99 19.94 -2.59
C ALA A 29 12.06 21.14 -2.85
N GLU A 30 10.88 20.88 -3.42
CA GLU A 30 9.83 21.90 -3.54
C GLU A 30 9.45 22.44 -2.14
N PRO A 31 9.67 23.74 -1.83
CA PRO A 31 9.54 24.28 -0.48
C PRO A 31 8.15 24.14 0.13
N THR A 32 7.11 24.07 -0.71
CA THR A 32 5.71 24.00 -0.25
C THR A 32 5.26 22.59 0.16
N LEU A 33 6.08 21.57 -0.07
CA LEU A 33 5.74 20.19 0.32
C LEU A 33 5.56 20.07 1.83
N ARG A 34 4.48 19.41 2.26
CA ARG A 34 4.19 19.13 3.68
C ARG A 34 5.36 18.51 4.46
N PRO A 35 6.08 17.48 3.97
CA PRO A 35 7.23 16.95 4.71
C PRO A 35 8.39 17.96 4.83
N VAL A 36 8.60 18.84 3.84
CA VAL A 36 9.61 19.91 3.95
C VAL A 36 9.21 20.90 5.03
N GLN A 37 7.94 21.31 5.03
CA GLN A 37 7.36 22.21 6.01
C GLN A 37 7.38 21.64 7.45
N ALA A 38 7.19 20.33 7.59
CA ALA A 38 7.29 19.62 8.87
C ALA A 38 8.74 19.55 9.38
N LEU A 39 9.70 19.31 8.49
CA LEU A 39 11.13 19.30 8.83
C LEU A 39 11.60 20.69 9.29
N VAL A 40 11.25 21.75 8.56
CA VAL A 40 11.63 23.13 8.89
C VAL A 40 11.08 23.55 10.25
N ARG A 41 9.83 23.17 10.56
CA ARG A 41 9.20 23.46 11.87
C ARG A 41 9.62 22.49 12.98
N TRP A 42 10.36 21.43 12.65
CA TRP A 42 10.65 20.31 13.53
C TRP A 42 9.38 19.70 14.17
N ASP A 43 8.34 19.50 13.37
CA ASP A 43 7.03 19.02 13.80
C ASP A 43 6.64 17.68 13.14
N PRO A 44 7.28 16.56 13.54
CA PRO A 44 6.87 15.24 13.05
C PRO A 44 5.50 14.81 13.55
N ALA A 45 5.11 15.25 14.75
CA ALA A 45 3.87 14.83 15.39
C ALA A 45 2.66 15.42 14.67
N GLY A 46 2.67 16.73 14.39
CA GLY A 46 1.62 17.39 13.63
C GLY A 46 1.51 16.85 12.20
N PHE A 47 2.64 16.52 11.56
CA PHE A 47 2.65 15.82 10.27
C PHE A 47 1.95 14.46 10.36
N ALA A 48 2.32 13.62 11.34
CA ALA A 48 1.77 12.27 11.48
C ALA A 48 0.27 12.28 11.80
N VAL A 49 -0.20 13.19 12.65
CA VAL A 49 -1.64 13.33 12.96
C VAL A 49 -2.44 13.64 11.71
N ARG A 50 -1.93 14.53 10.85
CA ARG A 50 -2.61 14.91 9.60
C ARG A 50 -2.62 13.77 8.59
N GLU A 51 -1.49 13.09 8.38
CA GLU A 51 -1.45 11.93 7.48
C GLU A 51 -2.37 10.81 7.98
N LEU A 52 -2.43 10.59 9.30
CA LEU A 52 -3.35 9.61 9.88
C LEU A 52 -4.83 10.00 9.66
N ALA A 53 -5.16 11.29 9.81
CA ALA A 53 -6.52 11.77 9.55
C ALA A 53 -6.91 11.59 8.07
N GLU A 54 -6.03 11.96 7.13
CA GLU A 54 -6.25 11.77 5.69
C GLU A 54 -6.38 10.27 5.33
N ARG A 55 -5.56 9.40 5.92
CA ARG A 55 -5.72 7.93 5.79
C ARG A 55 -7.04 7.45 6.38
N GLY A 56 -7.49 8.05 7.47
CA GLY A 56 -8.78 7.84 8.11
C GLY A 56 -9.95 8.09 7.16
N GLU A 57 -9.96 9.26 6.51
CA GLU A 57 -11.00 9.64 5.54
C GLU A 57 -11.08 8.68 4.35
N LEU A 58 -9.93 8.18 3.89
CA LEU A 58 -9.86 7.23 2.78
C LEU A 58 -10.06 5.76 3.22
N GLY A 59 -10.10 5.49 4.53
CA GLY A 59 -10.16 4.15 5.10
C GLY A 59 -8.92 3.31 4.75
N PHE A 60 -7.74 3.93 4.65
CA PHE A 60 -6.47 3.28 4.33
C PHE A 60 -5.74 2.82 5.60
N PRO A 61 -4.86 1.80 5.53
CA PRO A 61 -4.03 1.41 6.67
C PRO A 61 -3.31 2.62 7.27
N PRO A 62 -3.22 2.74 8.61
CA PRO A 62 -3.50 1.69 9.60
C PRO A 62 -4.96 1.64 10.11
N VAL A 63 -5.86 2.51 9.63
CA VAL A 63 -7.26 2.53 10.11
C VAL A 63 -8.10 1.37 9.57
N SER A 64 -7.53 0.59 8.65
CA SER A 64 -8.08 -0.65 8.11
C SER A 64 -6.98 -1.69 7.93
N ARG A 65 -7.38 -2.96 7.79
CA ARG A 65 -6.52 -4.01 7.24
C ARG A 65 -6.92 -4.25 5.80
N MET A 66 -5.94 -4.50 4.94
CA MET A 66 -6.17 -4.61 3.51
C MET A 66 -5.53 -5.85 2.91
N ALA A 67 -6.15 -6.35 1.85
CA ALA A 67 -5.55 -7.30 0.93
C ALA A 67 -5.66 -6.78 -0.50
N ALA A 68 -4.66 -7.08 -1.32
CA ALA A 68 -4.69 -6.86 -2.75
C ALA A 68 -4.78 -8.20 -3.48
N VAL A 69 -5.69 -8.30 -4.44
CA VAL A 69 -5.82 -9.42 -5.37
C VAL A 69 -5.51 -8.89 -6.76
N ALA A 70 -4.52 -9.47 -7.44
CA ALA A 70 -4.07 -9.01 -8.76
C ALA A 70 -3.84 -10.18 -9.72
N GLY A 71 -4.12 -9.97 -11.00
CA GLY A 71 -4.01 -10.98 -12.05
C GLY A 71 -4.76 -10.56 -13.31
N PRO A 72 -4.88 -11.44 -14.32
CA PRO A 72 -5.77 -11.19 -15.45
C PRO A 72 -7.19 -10.90 -14.98
N GLY A 73 -7.87 -9.93 -15.63
CA GLY A 73 -9.13 -9.36 -15.14
C GLY A 73 -10.21 -10.41 -14.84
N GLU A 74 -10.43 -11.36 -15.76
CA GLU A 74 -11.39 -12.45 -15.56
C GLU A 74 -11.04 -13.33 -14.35
N ALA A 75 -9.77 -13.64 -14.14
CA ALA A 75 -9.33 -14.46 -13.01
C ALA A 75 -9.48 -13.72 -11.67
N VAL A 76 -9.29 -12.40 -11.65
CA VAL A 76 -9.53 -11.56 -10.47
C VAL A 76 -11.03 -11.51 -10.17
N ALA A 77 -11.87 -11.27 -11.18
CA ALA A 77 -13.32 -11.23 -11.01
C ALA A 77 -13.88 -12.58 -10.50
N GLU A 78 -13.44 -13.69 -11.10
CA GLU A 78 -13.79 -15.05 -10.66
C GLU A 78 -13.36 -15.30 -9.20
N PHE A 79 -12.13 -14.93 -8.85
CA PHE A 79 -11.62 -15.12 -7.50
C PHE A 79 -12.40 -14.30 -6.46
N LEU A 80 -12.69 -13.03 -6.76
CA LEU A 80 -13.45 -12.14 -5.88
C LEU A 80 -14.91 -12.60 -5.73
N GLY A 81 -15.51 -13.16 -6.78
CA GLY A 81 -16.87 -13.71 -6.71
C GLY A 81 -16.98 -15.03 -5.96
N ALA A 82 -15.89 -15.80 -5.86
CA ALA A 82 -15.87 -17.10 -5.20
C ALA A 82 -15.46 -17.04 -3.72
N VAL A 83 -14.89 -15.93 -3.24
CA VAL A 83 -14.38 -15.84 -1.87
C VAL A 83 -15.50 -15.47 -0.89
N GLU A 84 -15.65 -16.28 0.16
CA GLU A 84 -16.59 -16.01 1.25
C GLU A 84 -15.97 -15.01 2.22
N LEU A 85 -16.20 -13.71 1.97
CA LEU A 85 -15.64 -12.64 2.80
C LEU A 85 -16.38 -12.49 4.14
N PRO A 86 -15.68 -12.03 5.20
CA PRO A 86 -16.37 -11.65 6.42
C PRO A 86 -17.36 -10.50 6.15
N PRO A 87 -18.48 -10.39 6.90
CA PRO A 87 -19.50 -9.35 6.66
C PRO A 87 -18.98 -7.92 6.74
N SER A 88 -17.86 -7.70 7.44
CA SER A 88 -17.20 -6.40 7.57
C SER A 88 -16.29 -6.04 6.39
N ALA A 89 -16.19 -6.89 5.36
CA ALA A 89 -15.32 -6.65 4.22
C ALA A 89 -15.96 -5.76 3.17
N GLU A 90 -15.16 -4.87 2.62
CA GLU A 90 -15.52 -4.04 1.48
C GLU A 90 -14.52 -4.29 0.35
N VAL A 91 -15.04 -4.51 -0.86
CA VAL A 91 -14.25 -4.72 -2.07
C VAL A 91 -14.20 -3.42 -2.86
N LEU A 92 -12.99 -2.97 -3.20
CA LEU A 92 -12.73 -1.79 -4.02
C LEU A 92 -12.11 -2.24 -5.35
N GLY A 93 -12.77 -1.91 -6.46
CA GLY A 93 -12.38 -2.37 -7.80
C GLY A 93 -13.07 -3.69 -8.20
N PRO A 94 -12.53 -4.44 -9.17
CA PRO A 94 -11.16 -4.36 -9.70
C PRO A 94 -10.92 -3.18 -10.64
N VAL A 95 -9.67 -2.69 -10.69
CA VAL A 95 -9.23 -1.62 -11.60
C VAL A 95 -7.98 -2.04 -12.39
N PRO A 96 -7.81 -1.56 -13.64
CA PRO A 96 -6.63 -1.85 -14.44
C PRO A 96 -5.34 -1.39 -13.77
N MET A 97 -4.33 -2.26 -13.74
CA MET A 97 -2.97 -1.92 -13.32
C MET A 97 -2.18 -1.34 -14.50
N PRO A 98 -1.18 -0.45 -14.24
CA PRO A 98 -0.24 -0.03 -15.26
C PRO A 98 0.51 -1.22 -15.86
N VAL A 99 0.59 -1.26 -17.19
CA VAL A 99 1.38 -2.28 -17.92
C VAL A 99 2.86 -2.06 -17.64
N THR A 100 3.56 -3.15 -17.28
CA THR A 100 5.01 -3.09 -17.04
C THR A 100 5.74 -3.00 -18.39
N PRO A 101 6.55 -1.95 -18.64
CA PRO A 101 7.36 -1.88 -19.87
C PRO A 101 8.42 -2.98 -19.89
N ALA A 102 8.81 -3.41 -21.10
CA ALA A 102 9.92 -4.33 -21.29
C ALA A 102 11.24 -3.76 -20.73
N GLY A 103 12.10 -4.62 -20.17
CA GLY A 103 13.45 -4.26 -19.72
C GLY A 103 13.55 -3.65 -18.31
N ARG A 104 12.44 -3.50 -17.56
CA ARG A 104 12.49 -3.14 -16.13
C ARG A 104 12.37 -4.37 -15.22
N PRO A 105 13.08 -4.40 -14.07
CA PRO A 105 12.86 -5.43 -13.05
C PRO A 105 11.40 -5.44 -12.60
N ARG A 106 10.78 -6.61 -12.66
CA ARG A 106 9.39 -6.80 -12.23
C ARG A 106 9.31 -6.73 -10.70
N ARG A 107 8.39 -5.91 -10.17
CA ARG A 107 8.04 -5.95 -8.75
C ARG A 107 7.23 -7.22 -8.43
N PRO A 108 7.41 -7.84 -7.26
CA PRO A 108 6.55 -8.93 -6.83
C PRO A 108 5.07 -8.54 -6.94
N GLY A 109 4.26 -9.37 -7.60
CA GLY A 109 2.83 -9.09 -7.82
C GLY A 109 2.47 -8.07 -8.91
N ALA A 110 3.44 -7.50 -9.65
CA ALA A 110 3.16 -6.67 -10.83
C ALA A 110 2.83 -7.54 -12.07
N PRO A 111 2.15 -7.04 -13.11
CA PRO A 111 1.93 -7.81 -14.35
C PRO A 111 3.24 -8.18 -15.06
N PRO A 112 3.29 -9.30 -15.82
CA PRO A 112 4.37 -9.59 -16.77
C PRO A 112 4.51 -8.45 -17.79
N PRO A 113 5.70 -8.28 -18.40
CA PRO A 113 5.89 -7.26 -19.42
C PRO A 113 4.90 -7.41 -20.57
N GLY A 114 4.20 -6.32 -20.90
CA GLY A 114 3.19 -6.30 -21.98
C GLY A 114 1.83 -6.90 -21.61
N GLU A 115 1.64 -7.45 -20.41
CA GLU A 115 0.34 -7.96 -19.98
C GLU A 115 -0.48 -6.90 -19.22
N GLN A 116 -1.79 -6.91 -19.46
CA GLN A 116 -2.77 -6.12 -18.72
C GLN A 116 -3.35 -6.97 -17.59
N TRP A 117 -3.10 -6.55 -16.35
CA TRP A 117 -3.71 -7.13 -15.16
C TRP A 117 -4.64 -6.13 -14.50
N ASP A 118 -5.58 -6.62 -13.71
CA ASP A 118 -6.42 -5.81 -12.84
C ASP A 118 -6.05 -6.07 -11.38
N ARG A 119 -6.41 -5.12 -10.51
CA ARG A 119 -6.26 -5.23 -9.06
C ARG A 119 -7.57 -4.90 -8.36
N GLY A 120 -8.05 -5.84 -7.56
CA GLY A 120 -9.04 -5.59 -6.52
C GLY A 120 -8.37 -5.38 -5.17
N LEU A 121 -8.93 -4.48 -4.36
CA LEU A 121 -8.57 -4.33 -2.96
C LEU A 121 -9.72 -4.81 -2.09
N ILE A 122 -9.41 -5.41 -0.95
CA ILE A 122 -10.39 -5.80 0.05
C ILE A 122 -9.94 -5.18 1.35
N ARG A 123 -10.81 -4.39 1.98
CA ARG A 123 -10.54 -3.79 3.29
C ARG A 123 -11.49 -4.32 4.34
N VAL A 124 -11.00 -4.45 5.56
CA VAL A 124 -11.78 -4.76 6.76
C VAL A 124 -11.37 -3.83 7.90
N PRO A 125 -12.24 -3.60 8.90
CA PRO A 125 -11.86 -2.89 10.10
C PRO A 125 -10.66 -3.54 10.82
N PRO A 126 -9.92 -2.78 11.63
CA PRO A 126 -8.91 -3.33 12.52
C PRO A 126 -9.48 -4.48 13.36
N GLY A 127 -8.65 -5.48 13.66
CA GLY A 127 -9.06 -6.70 14.36
C GLY A 127 -9.65 -7.81 13.47
N HIS A 128 -10.15 -7.50 12.28
CA HIS A 128 -10.76 -8.50 11.37
C HIS A 128 -9.79 -9.06 10.32
N GLY A 129 -8.51 -8.66 10.36
CA GLY A 129 -7.50 -9.07 9.38
C GLY A 129 -7.26 -10.58 9.32
N ALA A 130 -7.38 -11.29 10.44
CA ALA A 130 -7.24 -12.75 10.48
C ALA A 130 -8.38 -13.46 9.73
N ALA A 131 -9.62 -12.97 9.89
CA ALA A 131 -10.78 -13.50 9.17
C ALA A 131 -10.64 -13.28 7.65
N LEU A 132 -10.20 -12.08 7.24
CA LEU A 132 -9.90 -11.78 5.84
C LEU A 132 -8.81 -12.71 5.28
N ALA A 133 -7.69 -12.87 5.99
CA ALA A 133 -6.61 -13.74 5.55
C ALA A 133 -7.06 -15.21 5.44
N SER A 134 -7.88 -15.68 6.37
CA SER A 134 -8.44 -17.04 6.35
C SER A 134 -9.35 -17.26 5.14
N ALA A 135 -10.27 -16.33 4.87
CA ALA A 135 -11.16 -16.39 3.71
C ALA A 135 -10.38 -16.43 2.39
N LEU A 136 -9.40 -15.54 2.23
CA LEU A 136 -8.56 -15.50 1.03
C LEU A 136 -7.72 -16.76 0.84
N LYS A 137 -7.18 -17.30 1.94
CA LYS A 137 -6.43 -18.56 1.93
C LYS A 137 -7.32 -19.72 1.50
N ALA A 138 -8.55 -19.80 2.00
CA ALA A 138 -9.51 -20.84 1.64
C ALA A 138 -9.88 -20.77 0.15
N ALA A 139 -10.18 -19.57 -0.38
CA ALA A 139 -10.45 -19.39 -1.80
C ALA A 139 -9.26 -19.75 -2.68
N GLN A 140 -8.04 -19.36 -2.28
CA GLN A 140 -6.81 -19.74 -3.00
C GLN A 140 -6.64 -21.27 -3.06
N ALA A 141 -6.85 -21.96 -1.93
CA ALA A 141 -6.75 -23.43 -1.87
C ALA A 141 -7.81 -24.11 -2.76
N ALA A 142 -9.06 -23.64 -2.70
CA ALA A 142 -10.15 -24.17 -3.52
C ALA A 142 -9.90 -23.97 -5.03
N ARG A 143 -9.35 -22.82 -5.43
CA ARG A 143 -8.95 -22.56 -6.82
C ARG A 143 -7.85 -23.51 -7.30
N MET A 144 -6.83 -23.73 -6.47
CA MET A 144 -5.74 -24.66 -6.80
C MET A 144 -6.24 -26.09 -6.95
N ALA A 145 -7.17 -26.54 -6.11
CA ALA A 145 -7.76 -27.88 -6.20
C ALA A 145 -8.56 -28.12 -7.49
N ARG A 146 -9.15 -27.05 -8.08
CA ARG A 146 -9.88 -27.12 -9.35
C ARG A 146 -8.98 -27.01 -10.60
N GLY A 147 -7.66 -26.95 -10.42
CA GLY A 147 -6.72 -26.82 -11.55
C GLY A 147 -6.73 -25.44 -12.21
N GLY A 148 -7.10 -24.38 -11.47
CA GLY A 148 -7.05 -23.02 -12.00
C GLY A 148 -5.65 -22.63 -12.46
N SER A 149 -5.44 -22.51 -13.78
CA SER A 149 -4.15 -22.26 -14.40
C SER A 149 -3.76 -20.78 -14.46
N THR A 150 -4.75 -19.88 -14.46
CA THR A 150 -4.52 -18.45 -14.55
C THR A 150 -4.04 -17.89 -13.21
N PRO A 151 -2.89 -17.18 -13.16
CA PRO A 151 -2.30 -16.73 -11.91
C PRO A 151 -3.14 -15.63 -11.25
N VAL A 152 -3.43 -15.82 -9.97
CA VAL A 152 -4.00 -14.80 -9.08
C VAL A 152 -3.05 -14.60 -7.92
N TRP A 153 -2.63 -13.36 -7.70
CA TRP A 153 -1.70 -12.97 -6.66
C TRP A 153 -2.43 -12.27 -5.52
N VAL A 154 -2.33 -12.85 -4.33
CA VAL A 154 -2.94 -12.30 -3.11
C VAL A 154 -1.84 -11.81 -2.18
N ARG A 155 -1.94 -10.55 -1.73
CA ARG A 155 -1.03 -9.97 -0.73
C ARG A 155 -1.82 -9.29 0.37
N ILE A 156 -1.48 -9.64 1.61
CA ILE A 156 -1.98 -8.99 2.83
C ILE A 156 -1.10 -7.76 3.13
N ASP A 157 -1.73 -6.70 3.64
CA ASP A 157 -1.13 -5.42 4.04
C ASP A 157 -0.13 -4.87 3.00
N PRO A 158 -0.59 -4.60 1.76
CA PRO A 158 0.25 -4.09 0.69
C PRO A 158 0.89 -2.72 1.04
N PRO A 159 2.23 -2.57 1.03
CA PRO A 159 2.94 -1.33 1.37
C PRO A 159 2.73 -0.12 0.44
N ASP A 160 2.14 -0.33 -0.74
CA ASP A 160 1.95 0.65 -1.80
C ASP A 160 0.51 1.20 -1.86
N ILE A 161 -0.26 1.10 -0.75
CA ILE A 161 -1.58 1.72 -0.63
C ILE A 161 -1.49 2.96 0.26
N GLY A 162 -1.70 4.14 -0.36
CA GLY A 162 -1.54 5.46 0.27
C GLY A 162 -0.19 6.09 -0.03
#